data_AF-A0A2A2ZG55-F1
#
_entry.id   AF-A0A2A2ZG55-F1
#
_cell.length_a   1.000
_cell.length_b   1.000
_cell.length_c   1.000
_cell.angle_alpha   90.00
_cell.angle_beta   90.00
_cell.angle_gamma   90.00
#
_symmetry.space_group_name_H-M   'P 1'
#
loop_
_entity.id
_entity.type
_entity.pdbx_description
1 polymer ?
#
loop_
_entity_poly.entity_id
_entity_poly.type
_entity_poly.pdbx_seq_one_letter_code
_entity_poly.pdbx_strand_id
1 'polypeptide(L)'
;MSQGLWIAVAVLVVIAVLVVIAALVLGLARYRRRRISFSTRPEPGAIDRSGGYTASSGITFSQAPTAQPAERLDTTGLPAVGDDATVPRDAPRRTISEVELPEPETPAAPAAEAPAPEAPEAPAPEAPESREAPAPEAPAPEIEEIAPTEGRLERLRGRLARSQNALGRSLLGLIGGGDLDEDAWQDVEDTLLVADLGPVVTESVIAQLRGRLASSDVRTEADAKAVLRDVLINELRPDLDRSIRALPHADHPSVLLIVGVNGTGKTTTVGKLARVLVADGRRVVLGAADTFRAAAADQLQTWASRVGAEVVRGAEGADPASVAFDAVDKGIAAGADVVLIDTAGRLHTKVGLMDELDKVKRVVTRRAAVDEVLLVLDATIGQNGLAQARVFAEVVEITGAVLTKLDGTAKGGIVFRVQQELGVPVKLVGLGEGPDDLAPFEPAAFVDALLG
;
A
#
# COMPACT_ATOMS: atom_id res chain seq x y z
N MET A 1 -27.49 83.39 0.81
CA MET A 1 -26.57 82.30 0.38
C MET A 1 -26.77 82.07 -1.11
N SER A 2 -25.71 82.15 -1.91
CA SER A 2 -25.79 82.03 -3.37
C SER A 2 -26.17 80.61 -3.78
N GLN A 3 -26.84 80.45 -4.93
CA GLN A 3 -27.22 79.13 -5.47
C GLN A 3 -26.03 78.15 -5.56
N GLY A 4 -24.81 78.65 -5.80
CA GLY A 4 -23.59 77.84 -5.83
C GLY A 4 -23.27 77.16 -4.49
N LEU A 5 -23.62 77.76 -3.36
CA LEU A 5 -23.38 77.17 -2.03
C LEU A 5 -24.34 75.99 -1.76
N TRP A 6 -25.59 76.09 -2.21
CA TRP A 6 -26.56 75.00 -2.10
C TRP A 6 -26.21 73.81 -3.00
N ILE A 7 -25.69 74.07 -4.21
CA ILE A 7 -25.20 73.03 -5.11
C ILE A 7 -23.98 72.32 -4.52
N ALA A 8 -23.03 73.07 -3.96
CA ALA A 8 -21.86 72.49 -3.30
C ALA A 8 -22.23 71.60 -2.10
N VAL A 9 -23.17 72.05 -1.27
CA VAL A 9 -23.67 71.24 -0.14
C VAL A 9 -24.39 69.98 -0.63
N ALA A 10 -25.23 70.09 -1.67
CA ALA A 10 -25.93 68.94 -2.25
C ALA A 10 -24.96 67.88 -2.80
N VAL A 11 -23.91 68.31 -3.52
CA VAL A 11 -22.87 67.40 -4.03
C VAL A 11 -22.13 66.71 -2.90
N LEU A 12 -21.80 67.42 -1.83
CA LEU A 12 -21.08 66.87 -0.69
C LEU A 12 -21.93 65.84 0.07
N VAL A 13 -23.24 66.07 0.19
CA VAL A 13 -24.19 65.10 0.76
C VAL A 13 -24.29 63.85 -0.12
N VAL A 14 -24.35 64.00 -1.45
CA VAL A 14 -24.38 62.84 -2.37
C VAL A 14 -23.10 62.01 -2.26
N ILE A 15 -21.93 62.65 -2.19
CA ILE A 15 -20.66 61.96 -2.00
C ILE A 15 -20.63 61.22 -0.66
N ALA A 16 -21.09 61.84 0.42
CA ALA A 16 -21.16 61.20 1.73
C ALA A 16 -22.07 59.96 1.72
N VAL A 17 -23.24 60.05 1.05
CA VAL A 17 -24.16 58.91 0.90
C VAL A 17 -23.52 57.78 0.09
N LEU A 18 -22.81 58.09 -0.99
CA LEU A 18 -22.11 57.09 -1.80
C LEU A 18 -21.00 56.38 -1.01
N VAL A 19 -20.26 57.11 -0.17
CA VAL A 19 -19.22 56.52 0.70
C VAL A 19 -19.84 55.59 1.74
N VAL A 20 -20.97 55.96 2.34
CA VAL A 20 -21.70 55.11 3.29
C VAL A 20 -22.21 53.84 2.61
N ILE A 21 -22.78 53.95 1.41
CA ILE A 21 -23.24 52.79 0.63
C ILE A 21 -22.06 51.88 0.29
N ALA A 22 -20.94 52.43 -0.16
CA ALA A 22 -19.74 51.65 -0.47
C ALA A 22 -19.20 50.91 0.77
N ALA A 23 -19.17 51.56 1.93
CA ALA A 23 -18.79 50.94 3.20
C ALA A 23 -19.76 49.82 3.62
N LEU A 24 -21.07 50.01 3.39
CA LEU A 24 -22.09 49.01 3.68
C LEU A 24 -21.96 47.79 2.76
N VAL A 25 -21.71 48.00 1.47
CA VAL A 25 -21.48 46.94 0.48
C VAL A 25 -20.19 46.18 0.78
N LEU A 26 -19.09 46.87 1.09
CA LEU A 26 -17.84 46.22 1.52
C LEU A 26 -18.01 45.45 2.84
N GLY A 27 -18.75 46.02 3.79
CA GLY A 27 -19.09 45.38 5.07
C GLY A 27 -19.90 44.12 4.86
N LEU A 28 -20.93 44.16 4.01
CA LEU A 28 -21.76 43.01 3.68
C LEU A 28 -21.00 41.94 2.89
N ALA A 29 -20.12 42.35 1.96
CA ALA A 29 -19.25 41.44 1.22
C ALA A 29 -18.24 40.74 2.14
N ARG A 30 -17.65 41.47 3.10
CA ARG A 30 -16.74 40.92 4.10
C ARG A 30 -17.49 40.02 5.11
N TYR A 31 -18.72 40.37 5.47
CA TYR A 31 -19.60 39.56 6.31
C TYR A 31 -19.97 38.23 5.62
N ARG A 32 -20.30 38.28 4.33
CA ARG A 32 -20.54 37.07 3.52
C ARG A 32 -19.29 36.21 3.35
N ARG A 33 -18.12 36.81 3.13
CA ARG A 33 -16.84 36.10 3.05
C ARG A 33 -16.37 35.48 4.38
N ARG A 34 -16.87 35.96 5.53
CA ARG A 34 -16.52 35.46 6.87
C ARG A 34 -17.55 34.52 7.48
N ARG A 35 -18.68 34.26 6.81
CA ARG A 35 -19.54 33.14 7.17
C ARG A 35 -18.94 31.87 6.59
N ILE A 36 -18.15 31.18 7.41
CA ILE A 36 -17.94 29.75 7.27
C ILE A 36 -19.33 29.14 7.42
N SER A 37 -19.96 28.74 6.32
CA SER A 37 -21.08 27.83 6.44
C SER A 37 -20.50 26.55 6.98
N PHE A 38 -20.90 26.14 8.18
CA PHE A 38 -20.98 24.72 8.45
C PHE A 38 -22.00 24.20 7.47
N SER A 39 -21.54 23.77 6.29
CA SER A 39 -22.28 22.79 5.52
C SER A 39 -22.57 21.69 6.52
N THR A 40 -23.87 21.47 6.76
CA THR A 40 -24.36 20.22 7.35
C THR A 40 -23.45 19.12 6.82
N ARG A 41 -22.80 18.41 7.75
CA ARG A 41 -22.01 17.21 7.47
C ARG A 41 -22.74 16.48 6.35
N PRO A 42 -22.10 16.06 5.26
CA PRO A 42 -22.75 15.09 4.41
C PRO A 42 -23.14 13.96 5.37
N GLU A 43 -24.45 13.73 5.51
CA GLU A 43 -24.97 12.43 5.88
C GLU A 43 -24.05 11.41 5.19
N PRO A 44 -23.46 10.42 5.89
CA PRO A 44 -22.48 9.52 5.29
C PRO A 44 -23.07 9.05 3.97
N GLY A 45 -22.54 9.62 2.88
CA GLY A 45 -23.13 9.45 1.56
C GLY A 45 -23.13 7.98 1.27
N ALA A 46 -24.16 7.48 0.59
CA ALA A 46 -24.14 6.12 0.08
C ALA A 46 -22.78 5.90 -0.59
N ILE A 47 -21.93 5.07 0.03
CA ILE A 47 -20.57 4.81 -0.42
C ILE A 47 -20.69 4.39 -1.87
N ASP A 48 -20.01 5.09 -2.77
CA ASP A 48 -20.05 4.75 -4.18
C ASP A 48 -19.41 3.37 -4.36
N ARG A 49 -20.27 2.39 -4.70
CA ARG A 49 -19.90 1.00 -4.98
C ARG A 49 -19.81 0.74 -6.48
N SER A 50 -20.11 1.73 -7.32
CA SER A 50 -20.23 1.61 -8.76
C SER A 50 -19.04 2.23 -9.49
N GLY A 51 -17.89 1.57 -9.43
CA GLY A 51 -16.77 1.78 -10.36
C GLY A 51 -16.04 3.13 -10.29
N GLY A 52 -14.81 3.11 -9.76
CA GLY A 52 -13.85 4.22 -9.79
C GLY A 52 -14.18 5.38 -8.84
N TYR A 53 -13.49 5.48 -7.72
CA TYR A 53 -13.70 6.53 -6.72
C TYR A 53 -12.38 7.03 -6.14
N THR A 54 -12.19 8.34 -5.99
CA THR A 54 -11.02 8.92 -5.33
C THR A 54 -11.34 9.26 -3.88
N ALA A 55 -10.69 8.57 -2.95
CA ALA A 55 -10.84 8.83 -1.53
C ALA A 55 -10.34 10.22 -1.18
N SER A 56 -10.80 10.72 -0.03
CA SER A 56 -10.30 11.97 0.53
C SER A 56 -8.76 11.99 0.61
N SER A 57 -8.13 10.83 0.81
CA SER A 57 -6.66 10.62 0.86
C SER A 57 -5.93 10.86 -0.47
N GLY A 58 -6.66 11.06 -1.56
CA GLY A 58 -6.15 11.12 -2.93
C GLY A 58 -5.92 9.74 -3.55
N ILE A 59 -6.10 8.65 -2.80
CA ILE A 59 -5.98 7.28 -3.35
C ILE A 59 -7.24 6.96 -4.14
N THR A 60 -7.08 6.62 -5.41
CA THR A 60 -8.17 6.15 -6.26
C THR A 60 -8.39 4.66 -6.06
N PHE A 61 -9.61 4.28 -5.75
CA PHE A 61 -10.08 2.90 -5.63
C PHE A 61 -10.89 2.51 -6.87
N SER A 62 -10.66 1.30 -7.37
CA SER A 62 -11.39 0.72 -8.50
C SER A 62 -11.90 -0.67 -8.16
N GLN A 63 -12.82 -1.17 -8.97
CA GLN A 63 -13.20 -2.59 -8.94
C GLN A 63 -12.28 -3.30 -9.93
N ALA A 64 -11.81 -4.50 -9.59
CA ALA A 64 -11.13 -5.31 -10.60
C ALA A 64 -12.10 -5.64 -11.75
N PRO A 65 -11.60 -5.76 -13.00
CA PRO A 65 -12.43 -6.23 -14.10
C PRO A 65 -13.07 -7.56 -13.71
N THR A 66 -14.39 -7.68 -13.86
CA THR A 66 -15.08 -8.95 -13.65
C THR A 66 -14.53 -9.93 -14.67
N ALA A 67 -13.67 -10.86 -14.24
CA ALA A 67 -13.22 -11.93 -15.10
C ALA A 67 -14.48 -12.69 -15.55
N GLN A 68 -14.75 -12.72 -16.85
CA GLN A 68 -15.67 -13.73 -17.38
C GLN A 68 -15.12 -15.07 -16.90
N PRO A 69 -15.94 -15.98 -16.34
CA PRO A 69 -15.46 -17.30 -15.99
C PRO A 69 -14.77 -17.82 -17.23
N ALA A 70 -13.46 -18.05 -17.16
CA ALA A 70 -12.78 -18.78 -18.21
C ALA A 70 -13.63 -20.04 -18.40
N GLU A 71 -14.18 -20.24 -19.61
CA GLU A 71 -14.92 -21.45 -19.94
C GLU A 71 -14.10 -22.58 -19.33
N ARG A 72 -14.70 -23.32 -18.39
CA ARG A 72 -14.10 -24.56 -17.91
C ARG A 72 -13.75 -25.31 -19.19
N LEU A 73 -12.46 -25.40 -19.49
CA LEU A 73 -11.98 -26.28 -20.53
C LEU A 73 -12.68 -27.60 -20.27
N ASP A 74 -13.47 -28.04 -21.23
CA ASP A 74 -14.20 -29.28 -21.12
C ASP A 74 -13.17 -30.38 -20.94
N THR A 75 -13.02 -30.85 -19.70
CA THR A 75 -12.07 -31.91 -19.37
C THR A 75 -12.59 -33.28 -19.83
N THR A 76 -13.76 -33.35 -20.48
CA THR A 76 -14.22 -34.58 -21.14
C THR A 76 -13.44 -34.82 -22.43
N GLY A 77 -12.22 -35.34 -22.28
CA GLY A 77 -11.37 -35.75 -23.42
C GLY A 77 -9.87 -35.59 -23.19
N LEU A 78 -9.43 -34.95 -22.11
CA LEU A 78 -8.02 -34.95 -21.71
C LEU A 78 -7.70 -36.32 -21.08
N PRO A 79 -6.56 -36.96 -21.41
CA PRO A 79 -6.16 -38.20 -20.77
C PRO A 79 -6.06 -37.98 -19.26
N ALA A 80 -6.76 -38.81 -18.49
CA ALA A 80 -6.68 -38.78 -17.04
C ALA A 80 -5.22 -39.02 -16.63
N VAL A 81 -4.55 -37.98 -16.12
CA VAL A 81 -3.25 -38.14 -15.48
C VAL A 81 -3.52 -38.74 -14.11
N GLY A 82 -3.55 -40.07 -14.02
CA GLY A 82 -3.78 -40.72 -12.73
C GLY A 82 -4.13 -42.21 -12.71
N ASP A 83 -3.78 -43.02 -13.71
CA ASP A 83 -3.94 -44.48 -13.62
C ASP A 83 -2.63 -45.30 -13.63
N ASP A 84 -1.46 -44.65 -13.72
CA ASP A 84 -0.15 -45.34 -13.71
C ASP A 84 0.62 -45.24 -12.38
N ALA A 85 -0.06 -44.90 -11.28
CA ALA A 85 0.51 -44.91 -9.93
C ALA A 85 -0.02 -46.06 -9.05
N THR A 86 -0.29 -47.24 -9.62
CA THR A 86 -0.33 -48.47 -8.84
C THR A 86 1.06 -49.10 -8.84
N VAL A 87 1.88 -48.76 -7.85
CA VAL A 87 3.00 -49.63 -7.48
C VAL A 87 2.40 -50.99 -7.08
N PRO A 88 2.79 -52.11 -7.73
CA PRO A 88 2.31 -53.43 -7.36
C PRO A 88 2.61 -53.69 -5.88
N ARG A 89 1.64 -54.20 -5.13
CA ARG A 89 1.77 -54.50 -3.69
C ARG A 89 2.85 -55.55 -3.35
N ASP A 90 3.54 -56.11 -4.35
CA ASP A 90 4.58 -57.14 -4.22
C ASP A 90 5.99 -56.69 -4.69
N ALA A 91 6.26 -55.39 -4.81
CA ALA A 91 7.64 -54.95 -5.08
C ALA A 91 8.57 -55.26 -3.89
N PRO A 92 9.75 -55.89 -4.10
CA PRO A 92 10.68 -56.25 -3.03
C PRO A 92 11.17 -54.98 -2.31
N ARG A 93 10.81 -54.85 -1.03
CA ARG A 93 11.27 -53.76 -0.16
C ARG A 93 12.78 -53.89 0.04
N ARG A 94 13.53 -52.83 -0.29
CA ARG A 94 14.94 -52.71 0.12
C ARG A 94 14.98 -52.54 1.63
N THR A 95 15.53 -53.54 2.33
CA THR A 95 15.85 -53.45 3.76
C THR A 95 16.92 -52.39 3.96
N ILE A 96 16.66 -51.43 4.85
CA ILE A 96 17.63 -50.42 5.26
C ILE A 96 18.77 -51.16 5.97
N SER A 97 19.98 -51.05 5.42
CA SER A 97 21.22 -51.46 6.07
C SER A 97 21.44 -50.59 7.32
N GLU A 98 21.79 -51.24 8.42
CA GLU A 98 22.20 -50.62 9.68
C GLU A 98 23.31 -49.59 9.43
N VAL A 99 23.02 -48.33 9.75
CA VAL A 99 24.04 -47.29 9.92
C VAL A 99 24.17 -47.06 11.41
N GLU A 100 25.31 -47.47 11.97
CA GLU A 100 25.66 -47.33 13.37
C GLU A 100 25.92 -45.84 13.69
N LEU A 101 25.17 -45.29 14.64
CA LEU A 101 25.34 -43.91 15.15
C LEU A 101 26.21 -43.95 16.42
N PRO A 102 27.11 -42.97 16.64
CA PRO A 102 27.96 -42.92 17.82
C PRO A 102 27.18 -42.60 19.11
N GLU A 103 27.57 -43.26 20.20
CA GLU A 103 26.91 -43.21 21.52
C GLU A 103 27.01 -41.82 22.20
N PRO A 104 25.93 -41.34 22.85
CA PRO A 104 26.00 -40.19 23.73
C PRO A 104 26.43 -40.56 25.16
N GLU A 105 27.33 -39.76 25.73
CA GLU A 105 27.78 -39.85 27.12
C GLU A 105 26.67 -39.47 28.12
N THR A 106 26.52 -40.34 29.14
CA THR A 106 25.62 -40.22 30.29
C THR A 106 26.02 -39.09 31.24
N PRO A 107 25.05 -38.42 31.90
CA PRO A 107 25.21 -38.22 33.35
C PRO A 107 24.02 -38.73 34.18
N ALA A 108 24.42 -39.51 35.19
CA ALA A 108 23.83 -39.90 36.48
C ALA A 108 22.42 -39.42 36.89
N ALA A 109 21.68 -40.40 37.41
CA ALA A 109 20.46 -40.28 38.23
C ALA A 109 20.70 -39.59 39.60
N PRO A 110 19.62 -39.33 40.36
CA PRO A 110 19.32 -40.31 41.41
C PRO A 110 17.83 -40.69 41.52
N ALA A 111 17.65 -41.87 42.09
CA ALA A 111 16.43 -42.63 42.32
C ALA A 111 15.80 -42.37 43.71
N ALA A 112 14.71 -43.13 43.95
CA ALA A 112 14.06 -43.50 45.22
C ALA A 112 12.92 -42.57 45.68
N GLU A 113 11.76 -43.03 46.16
CA GLU A 113 11.15 -44.37 46.30
C GLU A 113 9.64 -44.16 46.60
N ALA A 114 8.84 -45.20 46.36
CA ALA A 114 7.40 -45.34 46.62
C ALA A 114 7.04 -45.16 48.14
N PRO A 115 5.76 -45.18 48.62
CA PRO A 115 4.62 -45.98 48.11
C PRO A 115 3.20 -45.36 48.20
N ALA A 116 2.22 -46.07 47.62
CA ALA A 116 0.77 -45.88 47.81
C ALA A 116 0.34 -46.34 49.23
N PRO A 117 -0.85 -45.97 49.79
CA PRO A 117 -2.13 -46.51 49.31
C PRO A 117 -3.42 -45.65 49.53
N GLU A 118 -4.53 -46.20 49.01
CA GLU A 118 -5.93 -46.14 49.47
C GLU A 118 -6.82 -44.89 49.27
N ALA A 119 -7.96 -45.15 48.64
CA ALA A 119 -9.17 -44.32 48.66
C ALA A 119 -9.88 -44.43 50.03
N PRO A 120 -10.67 -43.42 50.45
CA PRO A 120 -12.09 -43.47 50.13
C PRO A 120 -12.83 -42.11 49.98
N GLU A 121 -14.05 -42.26 49.49
CA GLU A 121 -15.26 -41.44 49.74
C GLU A 121 -15.48 -40.07 49.08
N ALA A 122 -16.68 -39.99 48.50
CA ALA A 122 -17.34 -38.82 47.95
C ALA A 122 -17.89 -37.91 49.04
N PRO A 123 -18.09 -36.61 48.75
CA PRO A 123 -19.20 -35.85 49.29
C PRO A 123 -20.24 -35.50 48.22
N ALA A 124 -21.48 -35.43 48.70
CA ALA A 124 -22.71 -35.04 48.01
C ALA A 124 -22.77 -33.50 47.77
N PRO A 125 -23.81 -32.98 47.10
CA PRO A 125 -23.75 -31.75 46.31
C PRO A 125 -24.01 -30.48 47.14
N GLU A 126 -23.27 -29.41 46.83
CA GLU A 126 -23.62 -28.04 47.24
C GLU A 126 -24.59 -27.41 46.23
N ALA A 127 -25.61 -26.76 46.79
CA ALA A 127 -26.67 -26.02 46.11
C ALA A 127 -26.18 -24.61 45.67
N PRO A 128 -26.93 -23.91 44.80
CA PRO A 128 -26.40 -22.86 43.94
C PRO A 128 -26.57 -21.44 44.51
N GLU A 129 -25.47 -20.71 44.64
CA GLU A 129 -25.42 -19.24 44.74
C GLU A 129 -24.12 -18.84 44.00
N SER A 130 -24.07 -18.02 42.95
CA SER A 130 -24.78 -16.77 42.70
C SER A 130 -24.71 -16.49 41.20
N ARG A 131 -25.78 -15.98 40.60
CA ARG A 131 -25.71 -15.38 39.26
C ARG A 131 -24.85 -14.11 39.36
N GLU A 132 -23.64 -14.15 38.80
CA GLU A 132 -22.93 -12.94 38.46
C GLU A 132 -23.82 -12.10 37.55
N ALA A 133 -24.10 -10.88 38.00
CA ALA A 133 -24.69 -9.85 37.17
C ALA A 133 -23.79 -9.64 35.93
N PRO A 134 -24.35 -9.29 34.76
CA PRO A 134 -23.54 -9.05 33.59
C PRO A 134 -22.54 -7.93 33.91
N ALA A 135 -21.26 -8.23 33.73
CA ALA A 135 -20.22 -7.22 33.77
C ALA A 135 -20.62 -6.07 32.83
N PRO A 136 -20.43 -4.80 33.25
CA PRO A 136 -20.72 -3.68 32.39
C PRO A 136 -19.93 -3.84 31.09
N GLU A 137 -20.65 -3.75 29.97
CA GLU A 137 -20.10 -3.76 28.62
C GLU A 137 -18.90 -2.82 28.60
N ALA A 138 -17.71 -3.38 28.33
CA ALA A 138 -16.50 -2.58 28.18
C ALA A 138 -16.79 -1.48 27.15
N PRO A 139 -16.43 -0.21 27.42
CA PRO A 139 -16.68 0.85 26.46
C PRO A 139 -16.07 0.45 25.12
N ALA A 140 -16.87 0.56 24.05
CA ALA A 140 -16.41 0.31 22.69
C ALA A 140 -15.11 1.09 22.45
N PRO A 141 -14.08 0.48 21.83
CA PRO A 141 -12.78 1.11 21.67
C PRO A 141 -12.96 2.48 21.02
N GLU A 142 -12.37 3.52 21.62
CA GLU A 142 -12.34 4.85 21.03
C GLU A 142 -11.57 4.76 19.70
N ILE A 143 -12.31 4.72 18.60
CA ILE A 143 -11.75 4.71 17.25
C ILE A 143 -11.05 6.05 17.06
N GLU A 144 -9.78 6.01 16.68
CA GLU A 144 -8.98 7.22 16.51
C GLU A 144 -9.60 8.07 15.39
N GLU A 145 -9.97 9.32 15.70
CA GLU A 145 -10.53 10.24 14.71
C GLU A 145 -9.47 10.51 13.63
N ILE A 146 -9.76 10.08 12.41
CA ILE A 146 -8.80 10.11 11.31
C ILE A 146 -8.74 11.54 10.78
N ALA A 147 -7.57 12.18 10.91
CA ALA A 147 -7.38 13.56 10.49
C ALA A 147 -7.74 13.75 9.01
N PRO A 148 -8.33 14.90 8.63
CA PRO A 148 -8.62 15.21 7.24
C PRO A 148 -7.36 15.06 6.37
N THR A 149 -7.56 14.48 5.22
CA THR A 149 -6.53 14.11 4.25
C THR A 149 -5.95 15.28 3.46
N GLU A 150 -6.47 16.49 3.68
CA GLU A 150 -5.98 17.73 3.08
C GLU A 150 -4.48 17.95 3.41
N GLY A 151 -3.72 18.37 2.38
CA GLY A 151 -2.30 18.68 2.50
C GLY A 151 -1.34 17.49 2.52
N ARG A 152 -1.80 16.23 2.32
CA ARG A 152 -0.90 15.05 2.29
C ARG A 152 0.10 15.10 1.11
N LEU A 153 -0.35 15.50 -0.07
CA LEU A 153 0.53 15.74 -1.24
C LEU A 153 1.47 16.93 -1.05
N GLU A 154 1.05 17.95 -0.29
CA GLU A 154 1.90 19.10 0.01
C GLU A 154 3.00 18.73 1.02
N ARG A 155 2.68 17.87 1.99
CA ARG A 155 3.65 17.22 2.88
C ARG A 155 4.60 16.29 2.11
N LEU A 156 4.10 15.54 1.13
CA LEU A 156 4.90 14.73 0.20
C LEU A 156 5.93 15.59 -0.53
N ARG A 157 5.49 16.69 -1.17
CA ARG A 157 6.39 17.65 -1.81
C ARG A 157 7.43 18.19 -0.82
N GLY A 158 7.02 18.61 0.37
CA GLY A 158 7.93 19.13 1.39
C GLY A 158 8.93 18.11 1.98
N ARG A 159 8.58 16.82 2.03
CA ARG A 159 9.48 15.75 2.51
C ARG A 159 10.41 15.27 1.41
N LEU A 160 9.92 15.06 0.19
CA LEU A 160 10.76 14.67 -0.96
C LEU A 160 11.71 15.79 -1.39
N ALA A 161 11.28 17.05 -1.38
CA ALA A 161 12.13 18.19 -1.73
C ALA A 161 13.36 18.32 -0.82
N ARG A 162 13.28 17.86 0.45
CA ARG A 162 14.44 17.87 1.36
C ARG A 162 15.49 16.81 1.02
N SER A 163 15.13 15.75 0.29
CA SER A 163 16.02 14.63 -0.04
C SER A 163 16.52 14.63 -1.50
N GLN A 164 15.76 15.24 -2.44
CA GLN A 164 15.95 15.03 -3.88
C GLN A 164 16.53 16.23 -4.64
N ASN A 165 16.70 17.37 -3.95
CA ASN A 165 17.10 18.64 -4.52
C ASN A 165 18.52 18.68 -5.16
N ALA A 166 19.38 17.69 -4.88
CA ALA A 166 20.74 17.64 -5.41
C ALA A 166 20.78 17.17 -6.88
N LEU A 167 19.96 16.18 -7.23
CA LEU A 167 19.90 15.62 -8.58
C LEU A 167 19.37 16.63 -9.59
N GLY A 168 18.21 17.23 -9.28
CA GLY A 168 17.59 18.24 -10.14
C GLY A 168 18.56 19.37 -10.47
N ARG A 169 19.24 19.93 -9.47
CA ARG A 169 20.22 20.99 -9.68
C ARG A 169 21.42 20.54 -10.52
N SER A 170 21.93 19.33 -10.29
CA SER A 170 23.06 18.79 -11.06
C SER A 170 22.70 18.64 -12.53
N LEU A 171 21.58 17.98 -12.83
CA LEU A 171 21.12 17.77 -14.21
C LEU A 171 20.78 19.08 -14.91
N LEU A 172 20.12 20.01 -14.23
CA LEU A 172 19.78 21.32 -14.81
C LEU A 172 21.00 22.19 -15.07
N GLY A 173 22.00 22.13 -14.18
CA GLY A 173 23.29 22.81 -14.41
C GLY A 173 24.04 22.26 -15.61
N LEU A 174 23.99 20.94 -15.83
CA LEU A 174 24.58 20.31 -17.01
C LEU A 174 23.80 20.71 -18.28
N ILE A 175 22.47 20.52 -18.29
CA ILE A 175 21.64 20.67 -19.49
C ILE A 175 21.38 22.15 -19.85
N GLY A 176 21.34 23.05 -18.86
CA GLY A 176 21.07 24.47 -19.08
C GLY A 176 22.23 25.27 -19.70
N GLY A 177 23.40 24.65 -19.86
CA GLY A 177 24.64 25.29 -20.35
C GLY A 177 24.68 25.60 -21.85
N GLY A 178 23.75 25.09 -22.67
CA GLY A 178 23.71 25.28 -24.13
C GLY A 178 23.95 24.00 -24.91
N ASP A 179 24.70 24.08 -26.01
CA ASP A 179 25.04 22.90 -26.84
C ASP A 179 25.90 21.92 -26.02
N LEU A 180 25.30 20.79 -25.67
CA LEU A 180 25.95 19.72 -24.91
C LEU A 180 26.87 18.90 -25.83
N ASP A 181 28.16 18.87 -25.51
CA ASP A 181 29.11 17.94 -26.12
C ASP A 181 28.97 16.52 -25.51
N GLU A 182 29.71 15.57 -26.08
CA GLU A 182 29.58 14.16 -25.65
C GLU A 182 30.03 13.93 -24.21
N ASP A 183 31.01 14.71 -23.72
CA ASP A 183 31.47 14.65 -22.33
C ASP A 183 30.38 15.14 -21.37
N ALA A 184 29.68 16.25 -21.69
CA ALA A 184 28.55 16.72 -20.90
C ALA A 184 27.39 15.72 -20.87
N TRP A 185 27.15 14.98 -21.97
CA TRP A 185 26.16 13.92 -21.99
C TRP A 185 26.56 12.72 -21.12
N GLN A 186 27.85 12.37 -21.08
CA GLN A 186 28.35 11.33 -20.16
C GLN A 186 28.12 11.74 -18.70
N ASP A 187 28.35 13.01 -18.35
CA ASP A 187 28.07 13.51 -17.00
C ASP A 187 26.58 13.44 -16.63
N VAL A 188 25.70 13.71 -17.60
CA VAL A 188 24.24 13.53 -17.43
C VAL A 188 23.90 12.06 -17.20
N GLU A 189 24.48 11.14 -17.98
CA GLU A 189 24.32 9.70 -17.81
C GLU A 189 24.74 9.23 -16.41
N ASP A 190 25.97 9.59 -16.01
CA ASP A 190 26.55 9.22 -14.74
C ASP A 190 25.69 9.75 -13.58
N THR A 191 25.18 10.97 -13.69
CA THR A 191 24.27 11.56 -12.70
C THR A 191 22.97 10.76 -12.57
N LEU A 192 22.36 10.34 -13.68
CA LEU A 192 21.14 9.51 -13.67
C LEU A 192 21.40 8.10 -13.10
N LEU A 193 22.57 7.52 -13.38
CA LEU A 193 22.97 6.22 -12.83
C LEU A 193 23.21 6.27 -11.32
N VAL A 194 23.93 7.29 -10.83
CA VAL A 194 24.18 7.51 -9.39
C VAL A 194 22.88 7.66 -8.61
N ALA A 195 21.84 8.17 -9.26
CA ALA A 195 20.51 8.34 -8.71
C ALA A 195 19.67 7.06 -8.62
N ASP A 196 20.21 5.92 -9.05
CA ASP A 196 19.55 4.61 -9.11
C ASP A 196 18.41 4.49 -10.15
N LEU A 197 18.41 5.28 -11.25
CA LEU A 197 17.47 5.05 -12.36
C LEU A 197 17.72 3.70 -13.06
N GLY A 198 19.00 3.30 -13.11
CA GLY A 198 19.45 2.09 -13.79
C GLY A 198 19.70 2.28 -15.29
N PRO A 199 20.53 1.42 -15.90
CA PRO A 199 21.09 1.67 -17.23
C PRO A 199 20.03 1.76 -18.33
N VAL A 200 19.04 0.88 -18.33
CA VAL A 200 17.99 0.84 -19.36
C VAL A 200 17.13 2.12 -19.36
N VAL A 201 16.73 2.57 -18.16
CA VAL A 201 15.95 3.80 -17.99
C VAL A 201 16.80 5.01 -18.34
N THR A 202 18.04 5.05 -17.88
CA THR A 202 18.97 6.15 -18.18
C THR A 202 19.19 6.30 -19.69
N GLU A 203 19.45 5.20 -20.40
CA GLU A 203 19.63 5.20 -21.86
C GLU A 203 18.38 5.73 -22.58
N SER A 204 17.19 5.26 -22.16
CA SER A 204 15.89 5.75 -22.67
C SER A 204 15.73 7.27 -22.45
N VAL A 205 16.01 7.74 -21.24
CA VAL A 205 15.91 9.16 -20.87
C VAL A 205 16.87 10.01 -21.70
N ILE A 206 18.13 9.60 -21.85
CA ILE A 206 19.13 10.32 -22.65
C ILE A 206 18.70 10.38 -24.11
N ALA A 207 18.28 9.26 -24.70
CA ALA A 207 17.84 9.21 -26.09
C ALA A 207 16.66 10.16 -26.35
N GLN A 208 15.66 10.14 -25.48
CA GLN A 208 14.50 11.04 -25.56
C GLN A 208 14.90 12.51 -25.35
N LEU A 209 15.78 12.78 -24.39
CA LEU A 209 16.25 14.13 -24.09
C LEU A 209 17.07 14.72 -25.24
N ARG A 210 18.05 13.98 -25.79
CA ARG A 210 18.81 14.37 -27.00
C ARG A 210 17.87 14.72 -28.15
N GLY A 211 16.90 13.84 -28.43
CA GLY A 211 15.92 14.06 -29.50
C GLY A 211 15.02 15.28 -29.30
N ARG A 212 14.56 15.52 -28.07
CA ARG A 212 13.70 16.68 -27.76
C ARG A 212 14.47 17.98 -27.71
N LEU A 213 15.68 18.01 -27.15
CA LEU A 213 16.51 19.22 -27.15
C LEU A 213 16.93 19.63 -28.57
N ALA A 214 17.21 18.66 -29.45
CA ALA A 214 17.57 18.93 -30.85
C ALA A 214 16.39 19.45 -31.70
N SER A 215 15.14 19.13 -31.32
CA SER A 215 13.94 19.49 -32.08
C SER A 215 13.14 20.64 -31.46
N SER A 216 13.37 20.96 -30.20
CA SER A 216 12.67 22.02 -29.46
C SER A 216 13.52 23.30 -29.44
N ASP A 217 12.85 24.46 -29.45
CA ASP A 217 13.51 25.77 -29.35
C ASP A 217 13.86 26.06 -27.87
N VAL A 218 14.80 25.28 -27.33
CA VAL A 218 15.26 25.38 -25.94
C VAL A 218 16.26 26.52 -25.83
N ARG A 219 15.87 27.61 -25.18
CA ARG A 219 16.70 28.82 -25.09
C ARG A 219 17.09 29.19 -23.67
N THR A 220 16.43 28.59 -22.69
CA THR A 220 16.62 28.90 -21.28
C THR A 220 16.73 27.62 -20.45
N GLU A 221 17.35 27.72 -19.27
CA GLU A 221 17.37 26.65 -18.28
C GLU A 221 15.97 26.18 -17.89
N ALA A 222 14.99 27.10 -17.90
CA ALA A 222 13.59 26.77 -17.64
C ALA A 222 12.98 25.87 -18.74
N ASP A 223 13.33 26.12 -20.00
CA ASP A 223 12.90 25.27 -21.13
C ASP A 223 13.56 23.89 -21.02
N ALA A 224 14.85 23.83 -20.71
CA ALA A 224 15.57 22.58 -20.49
C ALA A 224 14.96 21.76 -19.33
N LYS A 225 14.60 22.45 -18.23
CA LYS A 225 13.89 21.84 -17.09
C LYS A 225 12.55 21.26 -17.50
N ALA A 226 11.76 21.98 -18.31
CA ALA A 226 10.47 21.50 -18.79
C ALA A 226 10.64 20.25 -19.66
N VAL A 227 11.62 20.22 -20.56
CA VAL A 227 11.90 19.04 -21.39
C VAL A 227 12.32 17.85 -20.53
N LEU A 228 13.28 18.00 -19.62
CA LEU A 228 13.72 16.93 -18.72
C LEU A 228 12.55 16.40 -17.87
N ARG A 229 11.75 17.32 -17.31
CA ARG A 229 10.54 16.99 -16.54
C ARG A 229 9.60 16.10 -17.35
N ASP A 230 9.29 16.50 -18.59
CA ASP A 230 8.37 15.76 -19.42
C ASP A 230 8.94 14.40 -19.84
N VAL A 231 10.24 14.29 -20.12
CA VAL A 231 10.89 13.01 -20.40
C VAL A 231 10.78 12.06 -19.20
N LEU A 232 11.10 12.53 -18.00
CA LEU A 232 11.00 11.72 -16.78
C LEU A 232 9.55 11.33 -16.46
N ILE A 233 8.57 12.22 -16.67
CA ILE A 233 7.15 11.86 -16.48
C ILE A 233 6.74 10.76 -17.46
N ASN A 234 7.15 10.85 -18.73
CA ASN A 234 6.82 9.85 -19.74
C ASN A 234 7.47 8.51 -19.44
N GLU A 235 8.71 8.49 -18.93
CA GLU A 235 9.40 7.27 -18.50
C GLU A 235 8.67 6.58 -17.33
N LEU A 236 7.97 7.35 -16.50
CA LEU A 236 7.07 6.81 -15.48
C LEU A 236 5.73 6.30 -16.02
N ARG A 237 5.48 6.29 -17.34
CA ARG A 237 4.25 5.75 -17.95
C ARG A 237 2.98 6.21 -17.23
N PRO A 238 2.59 7.49 -17.38
CA PRO A 238 1.45 8.07 -16.68
C PRO A 238 0.11 7.45 -17.10
N ASP A 239 0.09 6.75 -18.24
CA ASP A 239 -1.03 5.98 -18.78
C ASP A 239 -1.37 4.71 -17.99
N LEU A 240 -0.43 4.18 -17.18
CA LEU A 240 -0.70 3.01 -16.34
C LEU A 240 -1.76 3.32 -15.26
N ASP A 241 -2.71 2.40 -15.09
CA ASP A 241 -3.70 2.46 -14.02
C ASP A 241 -3.07 2.26 -12.64
N ARG A 242 -3.11 3.33 -11.83
CA ARG A 242 -2.58 3.37 -10.47
C ARG A 242 -3.66 3.24 -9.39
N SER A 243 -4.91 3.01 -9.79
CA SER A 243 -5.98 2.76 -8.82
C SER A 243 -5.74 1.46 -8.04
N ILE A 244 -6.13 1.46 -6.77
CA ILE A 244 -6.10 0.27 -5.92
C ILE A 244 -7.43 -0.47 -6.10
N ARG A 245 -7.39 -1.72 -6.54
CA ARG A 245 -8.61 -2.53 -6.75
C ARG A 245 -9.15 -2.98 -5.40
N ALA A 246 -9.92 -2.10 -4.75
CA ALA A 246 -10.49 -2.29 -3.40
C ALA A 246 -11.99 -1.96 -3.34
N LEU A 247 -12.68 -1.89 -4.48
CA LEU A 247 -14.13 -1.82 -4.51
C LEU A 247 -14.72 -3.25 -4.47
N PRO A 248 -15.71 -3.52 -3.60
CA PRO A 248 -16.31 -4.85 -3.47
C PRO A 248 -17.05 -5.28 -4.74
N HIS A 249 -17.26 -6.58 -4.85
CA HIS A 249 -18.14 -7.19 -5.84
C HIS A 249 -19.56 -7.37 -5.29
N ALA A 250 -20.48 -7.83 -6.14
CA ALA A 250 -21.87 -8.02 -5.74
C ALA A 250 -22.05 -9.11 -4.66
N ASP A 251 -21.20 -10.13 -4.69
CA ASP A 251 -21.30 -11.35 -3.91
C ASP A 251 -20.12 -11.59 -2.94
N HIS A 252 -19.04 -10.81 -3.07
CA HIS A 252 -17.85 -10.95 -2.22
C HIS A 252 -17.08 -9.62 -2.04
N PRO A 253 -16.29 -9.46 -0.95
CA PRO A 253 -15.42 -8.31 -0.77
C PRO A 253 -14.34 -8.27 -1.84
N SER A 254 -13.69 -7.12 -1.99
CA SER A 254 -12.46 -7.07 -2.75
C SER A 254 -11.31 -7.68 -1.95
N VAL A 255 -10.51 -8.56 -2.56
CA VAL A 255 -9.42 -9.27 -1.87
C VAL A 255 -8.06 -8.79 -2.37
N LEU A 256 -7.29 -8.20 -1.44
CA LEU A 256 -5.97 -7.65 -1.71
C LEU A 256 -4.91 -8.46 -0.96
N LEU A 257 -3.93 -8.96 -1.69
CA LEU A 257 -2.79 -9.70 -1.14
C LEU A 257 -1.56 -8.78 -1.06
N ILE A 258 -0.98 -8.65 0.13
CA ILE A 258 0.19 -7.78 0.36
C ILE A 258 1.42 -8.67 0.54
N VAL A 259 2.31 -8.62 -0.43
CA VAL A 259 3.52 -9.45 -0.51
C VAL A 259 4.79 -8.60 -0.49
N GLY A 260 5.94 -9.26 -0.34
CA GLY A 260 7.25 -8.60 -0.41
C GLY A 260 8.24 -9.07 0.64
N VAL A 261 9.46 -8.54 0.56
CA VAL A 261 10.58 -9.04 1.35
C VAL A 261 10.51 -8.56 2.81
N ASN A 262 11.28 -9.19 3.69
CA ASN A 262 11.31 -8.80 5.10
C ASN A 262 11.82 -7.37 5.28
N GLY A 263 11.23 -6.64 6.23
CA GLY A 263 11.68 -5.29 6.59
C GLY A 263 11.27 -4.17 5.63
N THR A 264 10.50 -4.45 4.57
CA THR A 264 10.00 -3.44 3.62
C THR A 264 8.76 -2.70 4.10
N GLY A 265 8.20 -3.07 5.26
CA GLY A 265 7.03 -2.41 5.83
C GLY A 265 5.67 -2.95 5.34
N LYS A 266 5.56 -4.24 4.99
CA LYS A 266 4.29 -4.91 4.63
C LYS A 266 3.17 -4.71 5.64
N THR A 267 3.32 -5.22 6.86
CA THR A 267 2.33 -5.11 7.94
C THR A 267 1.96 -3.65 8.23
N THR A 268 2.94 -2.73 8.19
CA THR A 268 2.70 -1.30 8.34
C THR A 268 1.88 -0.73 7.18
N THR A 269 2.16 -1.15 5.94
CA THR A 269 1.41 -0.76 4.74
C THR A 269 -0.03 -1.28 4.81
N VAL A 270 -0.23 -2.52 5.24
CA VAL A 270 -1.57 -3.10 5.48
C VAL A 270 -2.34 -2.25 6.48
N GLY A 271 -1.74 -1.92 7.62
CA GLY A 271 -2.38 -1.08 8.65
C GLY A 271 -2.73 0.34 8.15
N LYS A 272 -1.81 0.99 7.43
CA LYS A 272 -2.05 2.33 6.86
C LYS A 272 -3.13 2.30 5.77
N LEU A 273 -3.14 1.28 4.91
CA LEU A 273 -4.17 1.12 3.88
C LEU A 273 -5.54 0.83 4.51
N ALA A 274 -5.59 -0.03 5.53
CA ALA A 274 -6.81 -0.28 6.32
C ALA A 274 -7.35 1.02 6.92
N ARG A 275 -6.49 1.85 7.52
CA ARG A 275 -6.88 3.18 8.03
C ARG A 275 -7.51 4.04 6.95
N VAL A 276 -6.92 4.11 5.75
CA VAL A 276 -7.47 4.89 4.64
C VAL A 276 -8.85 4.37 4.22
N LEU A 277 -9.00 3.06 4.09
CA LEU A 277 -10.25 2.43 3.67
C LEU A 277 -11.37 2.62 4.72
N VAL A 278 -11.05 2.49 6.01
CA VAL A 278 -12.01 2.74 7.09
C VAL A 278 -12.38 4.23 7.18
N ALA A 279 -11.41 5.14 7.02
CA ALA A 279 -11.69 6.58 6.95
C ALA A 279 -12.66 6.95 5.81
N ASP A 280 -12.62 6.16 4.74
CA ASP A 280 -13.49 6.27 3.57
C ASP A 280 -14.87 5.58 3.77
N GLY A 281 -15.14 5.08 4.98
CA GLY A 281 -16.40 4.43 5.36
C GLY A 281 -16.47 2.94 5.02
N ARG A 282 -15.40 2.31 4.54
CA ARG A 282 -15.41 0.90 4.12
C ARG A 282 -15.25 -0.03 5.31
N ARG A 283 -15.95 -1.17 5.28
CA ARG A 283 -15.77 -2.27 6.22
C ARG A 283 -14.59 -3.12 5.79
N VAL A 284 -13.60 -3.24 6.66
CA VAL A 284 -12.32 -3.89 6.37
C VAL A 284 -12.10 -5.09 7.29
N VAL A 285 -11.70 -6.21 6.70
CA VAL A 285 -11.20 -7.39 7.42
C VAL A 285 -9.72 -7.59 7.08
N LEU A 286 -8.89 -7.87 8.09
CA LEU A 286 -7.47 -8.14 7.94
C LEU A 286 -7.17 -9.62 8.17
N GLY A 287 -6.44 -10.26 7.25
CA GLY A 287 -5.92 -11.62 7.42
C GLY A 287 -4.45 -11.59 7.83
N ALA A 288 -4.13 -12.09 9.03
CA ALA A 288 -2.77 -12.19 9.55
C ALA A 288 -2.07 -13.47 9.05
N ALA A 289 -1.78 -13.55 7.76
CA ALA A 289 -1.15 -14.72 7.13
C ALA A 289 0.38 -14.75 7.27
N ASP A 290 1.04 -13.74 7.87
CA ASP A 290 2.43 -13.84 8.37
C ASP A 290 2.45 -14.68 9.68
N THR A 291 2.15 -15.98 9.57
CA THR A 291 2.00 -16.88 10.72
C THR A 291 3.33 -17.29 11.37
N PHE A 292 4.45 -17.02 10.69
CA PHE A 292 5.81 -17.27 11.19
C PHE A 292 6.31 -16.20 12.16
N ARG A 293 5.66 -15.04 12.21
CA ARG A 293 6.06 -13.93 13.07
C ARG A 293 4.90 -13.59 13.99
N ALA A 294 4.88 -14.16 15.19
CA ALA A 294 3.87 -13.83 16.21
C ALA A 294 3.70 -12.32 16.40
N ALA A 295 4.81 -11.57 16.46
CA ALA A 295 4.81 -10.12 16.57
C ALA A 295 4.16 -9.39 15.37
N ALA A 296 4.15 -9.97 14.17
CA ALA A 296 3.48 -9.38 13.01
C ALA A 296 1.96 -9.43 13.16
N ALA A 297 1.42 -10.56 13.62
CA ALA A 297 -0.01 -10.70 13.91
C ALA A 297 -0.45 -9.73 15.03
N ASP A 298 0.35 -9.58 16.09
CA ASP A 298 0.04 -8.65 17.18
C ASP A 298 0.16 -7.17 16.75
N GLN A 299 1.14 -6.86 15.88
CA GLN A 299 1.24 -5.55 15.25
C GLN A 299 0.02 -5.25 14.38
N LEU A 300 -0.43 -6.20 13.57
CA LEU A 300 -1.62 -6.07 12.72
C LEU A 300 -2.89 -5.89 13.56
N GLN A 301 -3.03 -6.63 14.66
CA GLN A 301 -4.12 -6.47 15.63
C GLN A 301 -4.15 -5.07 16.24
N THR A 302 -2.97 -4.52 16.57
CA THR A 302 -2.86 -3.16 17.09
C THR A 302 -3.34 -2.13 16.07
N TRP A 303 -2.96 -2.29 14.80
CA TRP A 303 -3.47 -1.43 13.71
C TRP A 303 -4.98 -1.53 13.58
N ALA A 304 -5.51 -2.75 13.54
CA ALA A 304 -6.93 -3.00 13.36
C ALA A 304 -7.77 -2.38 14.49
N SER A 305 -7.34 -2.55 15.74
CA SER A 305 -8.05 -2.05 16.91
C SER A 305 -8.13 -0.52 16.94
N ARG A 306 -7.11 0.18 16.41
CA ARG A 306 -7.10 1.65 16.31
C ARG A 306 -8.09 2.20 15.29
N VAL A 307 -8.36 1.44 14.23
CA VAL A 307 -9.19 1.87 13.09
C VAL A 307 -10.56 1.20 13.08
N GLY A 308 -10.84 0.27 14.01
CA GLY A 308 -12.10 -0.49 14.03
C GLY A 308 -12.21 -1.57 12.94
N ALA A 309 -11.09 -2.09 12.43
CA ALA A 309 -11.09 -3.21 11.50
C ALA A 309 -11.08 -4.56 12.25
N GLU A 310 -11.68 -5.59 11.64
CA GLU A 310 -11.64 -6.95 12.19
C GLU A 310 -10.38 -7.69 11.75
N VAL A 311 -9.86 -8.59 12.58
CA VAL A 311 -8.69 -9.41 12.24
C VAL A 311 -9.03 -10.89 12.32
N VAL A 312 -8.54 -11.64 11.35
CA VAL A 312 -8.48 -13.10 11.38
C VAL A 312 -7.02 -13.52 11.56
N ARG A 313 -6.76 -14.30 12.60
CA ARG A 313 -5.43 -14.80 12.96
C ARG A 313 -5.52 -16.30 13.26
N GLY A 314 -4.53 -17.05 12.79
CA GLY A 314 -4.33 -18.45 13.17
C GLY A 314 -3.49 -18.60 14.44
N ALA A 315 -3.22 -19.85 14.83
CA ALA A 315 -2.17 -20.17 15.79
C ALA A 315 -0.79 -19.81 15.22
N GLU A 316 0.22 -19.64 16.09
CA GLU A 316 1.60 -19.45 15.64
C GLU A 316 2.06 -20.66 14.81
N GLY A 317 2.64 -20.42 13.64
CA GLY A 317 3.02 -21.47 12.70
C GLY A 317 1.86 -22.16 11.98
N ALA A 318 0.63 -21.63 12.08
CA ALA A 318 -0.50 -22.11 11.29
C ALA A 318 -0.24 -21.95 9.77
N ASP A 319 -0.94 -22.74 8.96
CA ASP A 319 -0.87 -22.63 7.50
C ASP A 319 -1.39 -21.25 7.03
N PRO A 320 -0.55 -20.41 6.40
CA PRO A 320 -0.94 -19.08 5.91
C PRO A 320 -2.14 -19.11 4.97
N ALA A 321 -2.22 -20.15 4.13
CA ALA A 321 -3.32 -20.30 3.18
C ALA A 321 -4.67 -20.52 3.88
N SER A 322 -4.68 -21.23 5.01
CA SER A 322 -5.88 -21.41 5.83
C SER A 322 -6.31 -20.10 6.48
N VAL A 323 -5.38 -19.34 7.06
CA VAL A 323 -5.70 -18.03 7.66
C VAL A 323 -6.24 -17.04 6.61
N ALA A 324 -5.65 -17.04 5.41
CA ALA A 324 -6.12 -16.25 4.29
C ALA A 324 -7.53 -16.66 3.83
N PHE A 325 -7.82 -17.95 3.76
CA PHE A 325 -9.15 -18.48 3.44
C PHE A 325 -10.19 -18.01 4.47
N ASP A 326 -9.89 -18.19 5.76
CA ASP A 326 -10.79 -17.83 6.86
C ASP A 326 -11.05 -16.31 6.88
N ALA A 327 -10.04 -15.50 6.55
CA ALA A 327 -10.20 -14.04 6.43
C ALA A 327 -11.20 -13.66 5.34
N VAL A 328 -11.15 -14.34 4.18
CA VAL A 328 -12.07 -14.10 3.07
C VAL A 328 -13.45 -14.62 3.39
N ASP A 329 -13.58 -15.82 3.98
CA ASP A 329 -14.87 -16.37 4.36
C ASP A 329 -15.58 -15.50 5.40
N LYS A 330 -14.83 -15.04 6.41
CA LYS A 330 -15.33 -14.06 7.38
C LYS A 330 -15.71 -12.74 6.72
N GLY A 331 -14.89 -12.23 5.80
CA GLY A 331 -15.19 -11.04 5.02
C GLY A 331 -16.53 -11.16 4.29
N ILE A 332 -16.81 -12.32 3.70
CA ILE A 332 -18.09 -12.59 3.01
C ILE A 332 -19.25 -12.69 4.00
N ALA A 333 -19.08 -13.41 5.10
CA ALA A 333 -20.12 -13.57 6.12
C ALA A 333 -20.48 -12.25 6.82
N ALA A 334 -19.49 -11.40 7.09
CA ALA A 334 -19.68 -10.06 7.65
C ALA A 334 -20.14 -9.03 6.60
N GLY A 335 -20.17 -9.43 5.32
CA GLY A 335 -20.45 -8.57 4.19
C GLY A 335 -19.45 -7.42 4.06
N ALA A 336 -18.18 -7.60 4.47
CA ALA A 336 -17.14 -6.60 4.37
C ALA A 336 -16.99 -6.06 2.94
N ASP A 337 -16.44 -4.85 2.81
CA ASP A 337 -16.17 -4.27 1.49
C ASP A 337 -14.77 -4.71 0.99
N VAL A 338 -13.80 -4.89 1.90
CA VAL A 338 -12.41 -5.21 1.56
C VAL A 338 -11.80 -6.21 2.55
N VAL A 339 -11.03 -7.17 2.03
CA VAL A 339 -10.15 -8.07 2.80
C VAL A 339 -8.70 -7.80 2.43
N LEU A 340 -7.88 -7.41 3.41
CA LEU A 340 -6.43 -7.19 3.26
C LEU A 340 -5.66 -8.36 3.89
N ILE A 341 -4.83 -9.05 3.13
CA ILE A 341 -4.07 -10.22 3.61
C ILE A 341 -2.59 -9.86 3.73
N ASP A 342 -2.04 -9.86 4.95
CA ASP A 342 -0.61 -9.66 5.23
C ASP A 342 0.13 -10.99 5.15
N THR A 343 1.13 -11.14 4.27
CA THR A 343 1.88 -12.39 4.11
C THR A 343 3.28 -12.35 4.70
N ALA A 344 3.89 -13.52 4.87
CA ALA A 344 5.31 -13.63 5.19
C ALA A 344 6.22 -13.02 4.09
N GLY A 345 7.46 -12.67 4.45
CA GLY A 345 8.45 -12.09 3.53
C GLY A 345 9.85 -12.73 3.53
N ARG A 346 9.98 -13.95 4.07
CA ARG A 346 11.28 -14.63 4.29
C ARG A 346 11.81 -15.27 3.00
N LEU A 347 12.49 -14.50 2.16
CA LEU A 347 12.96 -14.99 0.86
C LEU A 347 14.20 -15.92 0.90
N HIS A 348 14.93 -16.00 2.01
CA HIS A 348 16.16 -16.82 2.08
C HIS A 348 15.91 -18.31 1.81
N THR A 349 14.67 -18.79 1.94
CA THR A 349 14.23 -20.12 1.48
C THR A 349 13.41 -19.97 0.19
N LYS A 350 14.08 -19.68 -0.93
CA LYS A 350 13.45 -19.33 -2.23
C LYS A 350 12.34 -20.29 -2.68
N VAL A 351 12.48 -21.59 -2.41
CA VAL A 351 11.51 -22.61 -2.85
C VAL A 351 10.26 -22.60 -1.94
N GLY A 352 10.44 -22.67 -0.63
CA GLY A 352 9.32 -22.76 0.31
C GLY A 352 8.42 -21.52 0.34
N LEU A 353 8.98 -20.31 0.28
CA LEU A 353 8.16 -19.08 0.32
C LEU A 353 7.30 -18.92 -0.94
N MET A 354 7.84 -19.27 -2.11
CA MET A 354 7.11 -19.10 -3.38
C MET A 354 5.95 -20.08 -3.49
N ASP A 355 6.19 -21.34 -3.11
CA ASP A 355 5.14 -22.37 -3.04
C ASP A 355 4.04 -21.98 -2.05
N GLU A 356 4.42 -21.36 -0.92
CA GLU A 356 3.49 -20.87 0.11
C GLU A 356 2.62 -19.72 -0.42
N LEU A 357 3.20 -18.74 -1.10
CA LEU A 357 2.45 -17.61 -1.66
C LEU A 357 1.54 -18.02 -2.82
N ASP A 358 2.01 -18.89 -3.70
CA ASP A 358 1.18 -19.49 -4.75
C ASP A 358 0.03 -20.31 -4.12
N LYS A 359 0.31 -21.07 -3.05
CA LYS A 359 -0.72 -21.79 -2.30
C LYS A 359 -1.75 -20.84 -1.68
N VAL A 360 -1.33 -19.74 -1.05
CA VAL A 360 -2.23 -18.72 -0.48
C VAL A 360 -3.15 -18.17 -1.57
N LYS A 361 -2.59 -17.71 -2.70
CA LYS A 361 -3.38 -17.20 -3.83
C LYS A 361 -4.36 -18.25 -4.34
N ARG A 362 -3.89 -19.48 -4.60
CA ARG A 362 -4.74 -20.58 -5.09
C ARG A 362 -5.89 -20.92 -4.14
N VAL A 363 -5.63 -20.96 -2.83
CA VAL A 363 -6.67 -21.29 -1.83
C VAL A 363 -7.69 -20.17 -1.71
N VAL A 364 -7.24 -18.91 -1.69
CA VAL A 364 -8.12 -17.74 -1.67
C VAL A 364 -9.00 -17.68 -2.92
N THR A 365 -8.43 -17.92 -4.11
CA THR A 365 -9.16 -17.91 -5.39
C THR A 365 -10.28 -18.95 -5.46
N ARG A 366 -10.25 -20.01 -4.64
CA ARG A 366 -11.37 -20.96 -4.54
C ARG A 366 -12.61 -20.35 -3.88
N ARG A 367 -12.43 -19.27 -3.11
CA ARG A 367 -13.49 -18.63 -2.33
C ARG A 367 -13.95 -17.29 -2.91
N ALA A 368 -12.99 -16.46 -3.36
CA ALA A 368 -13.23 -15.17 -4.00
C ALA A 368 -12.04 -14.80 -4.89
N ALA A 369 -12.24 -13.99 -5.92
CA ALA A 369 -11.15 -13.53 -6.77
C ALA A 369 -10.14 -12.68 -5.98
N VAL A 370 -8.83 -12.89 -6.22
CA VAL A 370 -7.77 -11.99 -5.74
C VAL A 370 -7.68 -10.83 -6.71
N ASP A 371 -8.15 -9.65 -6.31
CA ASP A 371 -8.30 -8.47 -7.16
C ASP A 371 -6.98 -7.72 -7.37
N GLU A 372 -6.18 -7.65 -6.32
CA GLU A 372 -4.93 -6.91 -6.28
C GLU A 372 -3.86 -7.72 -5.53
N VAL A 373 -2.65 -7.75 -6.09
CA VAL A 373 -1.45 -8.24 -5.43
C VAL A 373 -0.45 -7.09 -5.39
N LEU A 374 -0.28 -6.50 -4.20
CA LEU A 374 0.62 -5.37 -3.96
C LEU A 374 1.96 -5.85 -3.44
N LEU A 375 3.02 -5.57 -4.18
CA LEU A 375 4.39 -5.83 -3.74
C LEU A 375 4.96 -4.62 -2.99
N VAL A 376 5.27 -4.81 -1.72
CA VAL A 376 5.88 -3.76 -0.88
C VAL A 376 7.39 -3.87 -0.91
N LEU A 377 8.04 -2.82 -1.40
CA LEU A 377 9.49 -2.66 -1.47
C LEU A 377 9.93 -1.44 -0.67
N ASP A 378 11.15 -1.53 -0.14
CA ASP A 378 11.83 -0.42 0.51
C ASP A 378 12.46 0.47 -0.56
N ALA A 379 12.38 1.80 -0.47
CA ALA A 379 13.07 2.68 -1.40
C ALA A 379 14.60 2.67 -1.20
N THR A 380 15.10 2.20 -0.05
CA THR A 380 16.54 1.96 0.17
C THR A 380 16.98 0.60 -0.39
N ILE A 381 16.10 -0.10 -1.11
CA ILE A 381 16.41 -1.41 -1.66
C ILE A 381 17.48 -1.27 -2.73
N GLY A 382 18.64 -1.87 -2.47
CA GLY A 382 19.69 -1.96 -3.47
C GLY A 382 19.31 -2.93 -4.60
N GLN A 383 20.24 -3.09 -5.53
CA GLN A 383 20.22 -4.07 -6.63
C GLN A 383 19.70 -5.46 -6.22
N ASN A 384 20.10 -5.92 -5.03
CA ASN A 384 19.76 -7.24 -4.52
C ASN A 384 18.26 -7.41 -4.29
N GLY A 385 17.58 -6.43 -3.70
CA GLY A 385 16.17 -6.60 -3.40
C GLY A 385 15.26 -6.35 -4.61
N LEU A 386 15.77 -5.72 -5.67
CA LEU A 386 15.08 -5.69 -6.96
C LEU A 386 15.11 -7.05 -7.67
N ALA A 387 16.23 -7.76 -7.63
CA ALA A 387 16.30 -9.14 -8.14
C ALA A 387 15.31 -10.05 -7.40
N GLN A 388 15.13 -9.83 -6.10
CA GLN A 388 14.13 -10.51 -5.29
C GLN A 388 12.70 -10.18 -5.71
N ALA A 389 12.38 -8.90 -5.89
CA ALA A 389 11.09 -8.41 -6.34
C ALA A 389 10.63 -9.08 -7.66
N ARG A 390 11.56 -9.28 -8.60
CA ARG A 390 11.30 -9.97 -9.88
C ARG A 390 10.81 -11.40 -9.68
N VAL A 391 11.42 -12.16 -8.77
CA VAL A 391 11.00 -13.53 -8.47
C VAL A 391 9.58 -13.56 -7.90
N PHE A 392 9.19 -12.58 -7.07
CA PHE A 392 7.79 -12.47 -6.63
C PHE A 392 6.85 -12.18 -7.80
N ALA A 393 7.26 -11.32 -8.74
CA ALA A 393 6.44 -10.97 -9.90
C ALA A 393 6.09 -12.19 -10.76
N GLU A 394 7.04 -13.10 -10.93
CA GLU A 394 6.88 -14.33 -11.70
C GLU A 394 5.88 -15.32 -11.06
N VAL A 395 5.76 -15.33 -9.72
CA VAL A 395 4.99 -16.37 -9.00
C VAL A 395 3.55 -15.94 -8.69
N VAL A 396 3.33 -14.71 -8.22
CA VAL A 396 2.01 -14.30 -7.70
C VAL A 396 1.22 -13.36 -8.62
N GLU A 397 1.74 -13.04 -9.81
CA GLU A 397 1.15 -12.05 -10.74
C GLU A 397 0.86 -10.72 -10.04
N ILE A 398 1.93 -10.00 -9.70
CA ILE A 398 1.82 -8.70 -9.04
C ILE A 398 1.01 -7.74 -9.94
N THR A 399 0.14 -6.93 -9.33
CA THR A 399 -0.69 -5.94 -10.05
C THR A 399 -0.24 -4.50 -9.80
N GLY A 400 0.52 -4.26 -8.73
CA GLY A 400 1.09 -2.96 -8.41
C GLY A 400 2.18 -3.03 -7.34
N ALA A 401 3.00 -1.99 -7.25
CA ALA A 401 4.05 -1.85 -6.25
C ALA A 401 3.74 -0.73 -5.25
N VAL A 402 4.22 -0.92 -4.01
CA VAL A 402 4.22 0.09 -2.95
C VAL A 402 5.68 0.34 -2.56
N LEU A 403 6.13 1.60 -2.60
CA LEU A 403 7.48 1.98 -2.19
C LEU A 403 7.47 2.68 -0.84
N THR A 404 8.08 2.07 0.17
CA THR A 404 8.18 2.65 1.52
C THR A 404 9.52 3.37 1.72
N LYS A 405 9.63 4.17 2.79
CA LYS A 405 10.86 4.87 3.19
C LYS A 405 11.46 5.79 2.11
N LEU A 406 10.61 6.32 1.23
CA LEU A 406 11.04 7.20 0.14
C LEU A 406 11.57 8.55 0.68
N ASP A 407 11.18 8.91 1.91
CA ASP A 407 11.68 10.06 2.67
C ASP A 407 13.09 9.86 3.25
N GLY A 408 13.55 8.61 3.38
CA GLY A 408 14.85 8.26 3.96
C GLY A 408 15.98 8.10 2.95
N THR A 409 15.70 8.22 1.64
CA THR A 409 16.68 8.02 0.56
C THR A 409 16.92 9.29 -0.25
N ALA A 410 18.20 9.60 -0.51
CA ALA A 410 18.62 10.65 -1.43
C ALA A 410 18.57 10.21 -2.91
N LYS A 411 18.19 8.96 -3.16
CA LYS A 411 18.18 8.32 -4.48
C LYS A 411 16.75 8.07 -4.95
N GLY A 412 16.20 9.04 -5.66
CA GLY A 412 14.85 8.99 -6.22
C GLY A 412 14.67 8.05 -7.41
N GLY A 413 15.75 7.65 -8.09
CA GLY A 413 15.67 6.89 -9.33
C GLY A 413 15.07 5.49 -9.18
N ILE A 414 15.05 4.95 -7.96
CA ILE A 414 14.59 3.59 -7.68
C ILE A 414 13.15 3.33 -8.18
N VAL A 415 12.31 4.36 -8.21
CA VAL A 415 10.92 4.27 -8.69
C VAL A 415 10.86 3.85 -10.15
N PHE A 416 11.65 4.50 -11.01
CA PHE A 416 11.72 4.20 -12.44
C PHE A 416 12.17 2.77 -12.64
N ARG A 417 13.18 2.37 -11.87
CA ARG A 417 13.78 1.05 -11.97
C ARG A 417 12.85 -0.06 -11.53
N VAL A 418 12.14 0.13 -10.43
CA VAL A 418 11.12 -0.83 -9.95
C VAL A 418 10.04 -1.02 -10.99
N GLN A 419 9.54 0.07 -11.58
CA GLN A 419 8.50 -0.01 -12.60
C GLN A 419 8.99 -0.69 -13.89
N GLN A 420 10.22 -0.39 -14.32
CA GLN A 420 10.85 -1.01 -15.48
C GLN A 420 11.06 -2.52 -15.28
N GLU A 421 11.54 -2.93 -14.10
CA GLU A 421 11.85 -4.32 -13.81
C GLU A 421 10.61 -5.19 -13.62
N LEU A 422 9.61 -4.67 -12.89
CA LEU A 422 8.41 -5.45 -12.55
C LEU A 422 7.33 -5.36 -13.61
N GLY A 423 7.39 -4.37 -14.50
CA GLY A 423 6.38 -4.12 -15.52
C GLY A 423 5.05 -3.58 -14.97
N VAL A 424 4.91 -3.41 -13.65
CA VAL A 424 3.68 -2.96 -12.97
C VAL A 424 3.84 -1.54 -12.42
N PRO A 425 2.75 -0.77 -12.30
CA PRO A 425 2.83 0.59 -11.78
C PRO A 425 3.17 0.61 -10.29
N VAL A 426 3.99 1.58 -9.89
CA VAL A 426 4.02 2.02 -8.48
C VAL A 426 2.73 2.77 -8.21
N LYS A 427 1.92 2.26 -7.28
CA LYS A 427 0.58 2.80 -6.96
C LYS A 427 0.59 3.65 -5.70
N LEU A 428 1.42 3.29 -4.72
CA LEU A 428 1.48 3.96 -3.41
C LEU A 428 2.92 4.22 -2.98
N VAL A 429 3.10 5.28 -2.19
CA VAL A 429 4.38 5.61 -1.56
C VAL A 429 4.21 5.86 -0.06
N GLY A 430 5.13 5.29 0.72
CA GLY A 430 5.28 5.53 2.15
C GLY A 430 6.32 6.61 2.41
N LEU A 431 5.95 7.64 3.19
CA LEU A 431 6.69 8.90 3.33
C LEU A 431 7.15 9.19 4.76
N GLY A 432 7.16 8.16 5.59
CA GLY A 432 7.51 8.23 7.00
C GLY A 432 6.79 7.18 7.83
N GLU A 433 6.98 7.27 9.14
CA GLU A 433 6.47 6.30 10.12
C GLU A 433 5.06 6.62 10.63
N GLY A 434 4.56 7.83 10.40
CA GLY A 434 3.25 8.26 10.86
C GLY A 434 2.11 7.44 10.24
N PRO A 435 0.96 7.31 10.93
CA PRO A 435 -0.18 6.51 10.45
C PRO A 435 -0.81 7.05 9.16
N ASP A 436 -0.61 8.33 8.88
CA ASP A 436 -1.11 9.01 7.69
C ASP A 436 -0.03 9.20 6.61
N ASP A 437 1.16 8.61 6.80
CA ASP A 437 2.29 8.70 5.86
C ASP A 437 2.24 7.63 4.77
N LEU A 438 1.07 7.46 4.15
CA LEU A 438 0.84 6.66 2.94
C LEU A 438 0.08 7.54 1.93
N ALA A 439 0.60 7.65 0.71
CA ALA A 439 0.07 8.53 -0.32
C ALA A 439 -0.04 7.81 -1.67
N PRO A 440 -0.94 8.26 -2.57
CA PRO A 440 -0.93 7.82 -3.96
C PRO A 440 0.38 8.22 -4.63
N PHE A 441 0.86 7.38 -5.56
CA PHE A 441 1.98 7.74 -6.41
C PHE A 441 1.50 8.55 -7.61
N GLU A 442 1.91 9.82 -7.66
CA GLU A 442 1.60 10.74 -8.74
C GLU A 442 2.88 11.06 -9.55
N PRO A 443 3.03 10.54 -10.78
CA PRO A 443 4.27 10.69 -11.56
C PRO A 443 4.73 12.15 -11.71
N ALA A 444 3.81 13.05 -12.03
CA ALA A 444 4.12 14.47 -12.19
C ALA A 444 4.59 15.10 -10.87
N ALA A 445 3.88 14.86 -9.77
CA ALA A 445 4.25 15.42 -8.46
C ALA A 445 5.58 14.84 -7.95
N PHE A 446 5.87 13.57 -8.27
CA PHE A 446 7.13 12.92 -7.94
C PHE A 446 8.29 13.53 -8.72
N VAL A 447 8.16 13.71 -10.05
CA VAL A 447 9.20 14.33 -10.88
C VAL A 447 9.39 15.81 -10.50
N ASP A 448 8.32 16.53 -10.20
CA ASP A 448 8.40 17.90 -9.69
C ASP A 448 9.25 17.97 -8.41
N ALA A 449 8.99 17.05 -7.46
CA ALA A 449 9.77 16.98 -6.24
C ALA A 449 11.22 16.52 -6.46
N LEU A 450 11.49 15.72 -7.50
CA LEU A 450 12.83 15.27 -7.89
C LEU A 450 13.67 16.41 -8.49
N LEU A 451 13.03 17.29 -9.25
CA LEU A 451 13.69 18.38 -9.96
C LEU A 451 13.76 19.70 -9.16
N GLY A 452 13.05 19.78 -8.04
CA GLY A 452 13.07 20.92 -7.11
C GLY A 452 12.03 21.98 -7.45
#